data_AF-A0A1F5AXK3-F1
#
_entry.id   AF-A0A1F5AXK3-F1
#
_cell.length_a   1.000
_cell.length_b   1.000
_cell.length_c   1.000
_cell.angle_alpha   90.00
_cell.angle_beta   90.00
_cell.angle_gamma   90.00
#
_symmetry.space_group_name_H-M   'P 1'
#
loop_
_entity.id
_entity.type
_entity.pdbx_description
1 polymer ?
#
loop_
_entity_poly.entity_id
_entity_poly.type
_entity_poly.pdbx_seq_one_letter_code
_entity_poly.pdbx_strand_id
1 'polypeptide(L)'
;MSLSKRSTGRTASVNFFLVGTALAFCLIGASPAVRQEIRDNEGFLVGVLLKNLALKERMASDIPASDRELQTSERIFLEAESRMTTATETHNNQAAWEARGPLDKSRSDLKKLRQARARLDQARARAEAASAAARSMLLSGQGQGSPIPICGLVSLHSGKAKILKKGGNEVNLDSGRPRFLEPGEEVMTMGSSLADVQILNGRATILLGERSRLRLDENDPQNQALRLVHGKIYSTVDKRDEFAGLLQSGGAGPVADPKLEEAVASARERIQALTDQGFTLRAPNVCLVVTSARFAVELIKSGAAEITVLEGTVEAGDADCSRRVPVEEGFMAAVSKEGVIEPKKAAAVDKWWEK
;
A
#
# COMPACT_ATOMS: atom_id res chain seq x y z
N MET A 1 11.41 94.58 22.81
CA MET A 1 11.36 94.35 21.35
C MET A 1 12.07 93.03 21.06
N SER A 2 11.59 92.04 20.32
CA SER A 2 10.28 91.70 19.78
C SER A 2 10.34 90.21 19.38
N LEU A 3 9.33 89.43 19.82
CA LEU A 3 8.56 88.44 19.05
C LEU A 3 9.27 87.41 18.13
N SER A 4 9.09 86.14 18.50
CA SER A 4 8.24 85.14 17.79
C SER A 4 8.46 84.91 16.29
N LYS A 5 8.67 83.64 15.91
CA LYS A 5 7.71 82.91 15.06
C LYS A 5 7.95 81.39 15.02
N ARG A 6 6.91 80.65 15.40
CA ARG A 6 6.60 79.30 14.91
C ARG A 6 6.16 79.39 13.45
N SER A 7 6.42 78.36 12.64
CA SER A 7 5.41 77.91 11.67
C SER A 7 5.49 76.42 11.36
N THR A 8 4.32 75.82 11.50
CA THR A 8 3.82 74.50 11.12
C THR A 8 3.90 74.16 9.63
N GLY A 9 4.03 72.86 9.33
CA GLY A 9 3.59 72.23 8.08
C GLY A 9 3.63 70.71 8.24
N ARG A 10 2.53 70.07 8.66
CA ARG A 10 1.53 69.37 7.84
C ARG A 10 2.00 68.06 7.19
N THR A 11 1.61 66.96 7.84
CA THR A 11 0.87 65.81 7.30
C THR A 11 1.26 65.25 5.93
N ALA A 12 1.83 64.04 5.94
CA ALA A 12 1.53 63.00 4.96
C ALA A 12 1.56 61.63 5.65
N SER A 13 0.43 61.26 6.24
CA SER A 13 0.06 59.88 6.53
C SER A 13 -0.18 59.16 5.21
N VAL A 14 0.76 58.31 4.79
CA VAL A 14 0.55 57.38 3.68
C VAL A 14 0.36 55.99 4.26
N ASN A 15 -0.84 55.48 4.03
CA ASN A 15 -1.29 54.13 4.31
C ASN A 15 -0.31 53.08 3.78
N PHE A 16 0.21 52.23 4.67
CA PHE A 16 0.68 50.89 4.33
C PHE A 16 -0.25 49.86 4.99
N PHE A 17 -1.49 49.86 4.54
CA PHE A 17 -2.37 48.69 4.60
C PHE A 17 -1.96 47.77 3.43
N LEU A 18 -2.09 46.45 3.61
CA LEU A 18 -1.86 45.36 2.64
C LEU A 18 -0.47 44.69 2.61
N VAL A 19 -0.04 44.10 3.73
CA VAL A 19 0.64 42.79 3.73
C VAL A 19 0.19 42.04 4.99
N GLY A 20 -1.03 41.52 5.00
CA GLY A 20 -1.61 40.89 6.19
C GLY A 20 -2.67 39.82 5.91
N THR A 21 -2.65 39.20 4.73
CA THR A 21 -3.63 38.18 4.30
C THR A 21 -3.00 37.17 3.35
N ALA A 22 -1.95 36.46 3.79
CA ALA A 22 -1.43 35.30 3.06
C ALA A 22 -0.76 34.25 3.96
N LEU A 23 -1.17 34.13 5.23
CA LEU A 23 -0.68 33.09 6.13
C LEU A 23 -1.78 32.57 7.07
N ALA A 24 -2.95 32.33 6.50
CA ALA A 24 -4.11 31.75 7.19
C ALA A 24 -4.78 30.65 6.35
N PHE A 25 -3.98 29.79 5.70
CA PHE A 25 -4.51 28.74 4.81
C PHE A 25 -4.08 27.29 5.15
N CYS A 26 -3.50 27.02 6.33
CA CYS A 26 -3.09 25.64 6.68
C CYS A 26 -3.60 25.12 8.02
N LEU A 27 -4.66 25.71 8.58
CA LEU A 27 -5.36 25.14 9.73
C LEU A 27 -6.87 25.07 9.47
N ILE A 28 -7.26 24.44 8.37
CA ILE A 28 -8.61 23.89 8.26
C ILE A 28 -8.61 22.66 9.18
N GLY A 29 -8.83 22.91 10.47
CA GLY A 29 -9.14 21.84 11.39
C GLY A 29 -10.37 21.11 10.85
N ALA A 30 -10.23 19.82 10.57
CA ALA A 30 -11.35 18.97 10.17
C ALA A 30 -12.54 19.24 11.09
N SER A 31 -13.73 19.42 10.49
CA SER A 31 -14.96 19.70 11.23
C SER A 31 -15.18 18.61 12.29
N PRO A 32 -15.90 18.92 13.40
CA PRO A 32 -16.19 17.94 14.43
C PRO A 32 -16.84 16.65 13.89
N ALA A 33 -17.64 16.77 12.83
CA ALA A 33 -18.24 15.63 12.12
C ALA A 33 -17.17 14.70 11.52
N VAL A 34 -16.19 15.27 10.81
CA VAL A 34 -15.10 14.49 10.20
C VAL A 34 -14.18 13.89 11.28
N ARG A 35 -13.98 14.55 12.43
CA ARG A 35 -13.24 13.95 13.56
C ARG A 35 -13.99 12.81 14.24
N GLN A 36 -15.33 12.87 14.28
CA GLN A 36 -16.18 11.79 14.75
C GLN A 36 -16.17 10.62 13.76
N GLU A 37 -16.13 10.90 12.45
CA GLU A 37 -16.05 9.90 11.38
C GLU A 37 -14.77 9.07 11.42
N ILE A 38 -13.60 9.65 11.73
CA ILE A 38 -12.35 8.86 11.87
C ILE A 38 -12.43 7.87 13.03
N ARG A 39 -13.19 8.20 14.09
CA ARG A 39 -13.38 7.31 15.24
C ARG A 39 -14.27 6.12 14.92
N ASP A 40 -14.98 6.16 13.79
CA ASP A 40 -15.81 5.05 13.35
C ASP A 40 -15.00 4.09 12.47
N ASN A 41 -14.83 2.87 12.99
CA ASN A 41 -14.12 1.78 12.33
C ASN A 41 -14.82 1.29 11.07
N GLU A 42 -16.11 1.63 10.90
CA GLU A 42 -16.96 1.12 9.84
C GLU A 42 -16.43 1.46 8.44
N GLY A 43 -15.93 2.68 8.22
CA GLY A 43 -15.38 3.09 6.92
C GLY A 43 -14.16 2.25 6.50
N PHE A 44 -13.23 2.04 7.44
CA PHE A 44 -12.06 1.19 7.20
C PHE A 44 -12.47 -0.26 6.93
N LEU A 45 -13.36 -0.82 7.75
CA LEU A 45 -13.80 -2.20 7.64
C LEU A 45 -14.57 -2.47 6.34
N VAL A 46 -15.46 -1.56 5.93
CA VAL A 46 -16.19 -1.67 4.65
C VAL A 46 -15.23 -1.55 3.47
N GLY A 47 -14.30 -0.61 3.49
CA GLY A 47 -13.31 -0.46 2.41
C GLY A 47 -12.43 -1.71 2.24
N VAL A 48 -11.93 -2.27 3.35
CA VAL A 48 -11.23 -3.57 3.36
C VAL A 48 -12.14 -4.67 2.83
N LEU A 49 -13.37 -4.79 3.32
CA LEU A 49 -14.29 -5.84 2.89
C LEU A 49 -14.53 -5.81 1.39
N LEU A 50 -14.95 -4.65 0.85
CA LEU A 50 -15.32 -4.51 -0.56
C LEU A 50 -14.11 -4.75 -1.48
N LYS A 51 -12.94 -4.21 -1.14
CA LYS A 51 -11.71 -4.45 -1.91
C LYS A 51 -11.38 -5.93 -1.98
N ASN A 52 -11.42 -6.62 -0.85
CA ASN A 52 -11.07 -8.02 -0.81
C ASN A 52 -12.15 -8.91 -1.46
N LEU A 53 -13.44 -8.52 -1.44
CA LEU A 53 -14.47 -9.19 -2.24
C LEU A 53 -14.22 -9.06 -3.75
N ALA A 54 -13.89 -7.86 -4.23
CA ALA A 54 -13.56 -7.64 -5.63
C ALA A 54 -12.30 -8.43 -6.06
N LEU A 55 -11.28 -8.47 -5.20
CA LEU A 55 -10.09 -9.29 -5.44
C LEU A 55 -10.43 -10.78 -5.53
N LYS A 56 -11.28 -11.31 -4.63
CA LYS A 56 -11.71 -12.71 -4.67
C LYS A 56 -12.40 -13.05 -5.99
N GLU A 57 -13.31 -12.20 -6.45
CA GLU A 57 -14.02 -12.43 -7.71
C GLU A 57 -13.06 -12.42 -8.91
N ARG A 58 -12.13 -11.46 -8.93
CA ARG A 58 -11.08 -11.43 -9.95
C ARG A 58 -10.26 -12.73 -9.94
N MET A 59 -9.85 -13.20 -8.76
CA MET A 59 -9.12 -14.47 -8.64
C MET A 59 -9.96 -15.68 -9.06
N ALA A 60 -11.29 -15.65 -8.87
CA ALA A 60 -12.19 -16.71 -9.33
C ALA A 60 -12.22 -16.84 -10.86
N SER A 61 -11.96 -15.74 -11.59
CA SER A 61 -11.81 -15.73 -13.04
C SER A 61 -10.37 -16.06 -13.50
N ASP A 62 -9.37 -15.48 -12.85
CA ASP A 62 -7.95 -15.59 -13.26
C ASP A 62 -7.38 -17.01 -13.00
N ILE A 63 -7.81 -17.68 -11.93
CA ILE A 63 -7.32 -19.01 -11.57
C ILE A 63 -7.65 -20.07 -12.64
N PRO A 64 -8.91 -20.24 -13.09
CA PRO A 64 -9.23 -21.18 -14.17
C PRO A 64 -8.50 -20.89 -15.48
N ALA A 65 -8.26 -19.63 -15.82
CA ALA A 65 -7.48 -19.26 -17.00
C ALA A 65 -6.02 -19.73 -16.86
N SER A 66 -5.40 -19.49 -15.70
CA SER A 66 -4.06 -19.95 -15.38
C SER A 66 -3.95 -21.48 -15.37
N ASP A 67 -4.97 -22.19 -14.85
CA ASP A 67 -5.00 -23.65 -14.84
C ASP A 67 -5.04 -24.24 -16.26
N ARG A 68 -5.80 -23.65 -17.19
CA ARG A 68 -5.83 -24.09 -18.60
C ARG A 68 -4.48 -23.86 -19.30
N GLU A 69 -3.82 -22.74 -19.02
CA GLU A 69 -2.51 -22.44 -19.58
C GLU A 69 -1.46 -23.41 -19.04
N LEU A 70 -1.48 -23.71 -17.74
CA LEU A 70 -0.64 -24.73 -17.11
C LEU A 70 -0.83 -26.10 -17.75
N GLN A 71 -2.08 -26.57 -17.90
CA GLN A 71 -2.36 -27.87 -18.54
C GLN A 71 -1.84 -27.93 -19.98
N THR A 72 -1.99 -26.84 -20.74
CA THR A 72 -1.48 -26.76 -22.12
C THR A 72 0.04 -26.81 -22.15
N SER A 73 0.70 -26.08 -21.24
CA SER A 73 2.15 -26.06 -21.11
C SER A 73 2.72 -27.41 -20.65
N GLU A 74 2.02 -28.10 -19.74
CA GLU A 74 2.40 -29.44 -19.27
C GLU A 74 2.33 -30.47 -20.39
N ARG A 75 1.30 -30.42 -21.24
CA ARG A 75 1.22 -31.27 -22.44
C ARG A 75 2.40 -31.01 -23.39
N ILE A 76 2.72 -29.75 -23.68
CA ILE A 76 3.85 -29.38 -24.55
C ILE A 76 5.18 -29.88 -23.97
N PHE A 77 5.36 -29.77 -22.65
CA PHE A 77 6.54 -30.28 -21.96
C PHE A 77 6.65 -31.81 -22.11
N LEU A 78 5.57 -32.55 -21.86
CA LEU A 78 5.54 -34.01 -21.99
C LEU A 78 5.82 -34.47 -23.43
N GLU A 79 5.28 -33.77 -24.44
CA GLU A 79 5.57 -34.04 -25.85
C GLU A 79 7.06 -33.81 -26.18
N ALA A 80 7.66 -32.72 -25.68
CA ALA A 80 9.07 -32.43 -25.89
C ALA A 80 9.98 -33.46 -25.18
N GLU A 81 9.60 -33.85 -23.96
CA GLU A 81 10.29 -34.88 -23.17
C GLU A 81 10.23 -36.25 -23.85
N SER A 82 9.07 -36.63 -24.40
CA SER A 82 8.89 -37.86 -25.17
C SER A 82 9.75 -37.89 -26.45
N ARG A 83 9.84 -36.77 -27.19
CA ARG A 83 10.74 -36.64 -28.35
C ARG A 83 12.20 -36.79 -27.96
N MET A 84 12.61 -36.15 -26.87
CA MET A 84 13.98 -36.25 -26.34
C MET A 84 14.31 -37.69 -25.92
N THR A 85 13.38 -38.36 -25.24
CA THR A 85 13.53 -39.75 -24.79
C THR A 85 13.67 -40.68 -25.99
N THR A 86 12.74 -40.59 -26.96
CA THR A 86 12.78 -41.39 -28.20
C THR A 86 14.08 -41.17 -28.97
N ALA A 87 14.55 -39.92 -29.11
CA ALA A 87 15.81 -39.62 -29.80
C ALA A 87 17.03 -40.21 -29.09
N THR A 88 17.00 -40.23 -27.75
CA THR A 88 18.06 -40.81 -26.92
C THR A 88 18.09 -42.33 -27.05
N GLU A 89 16.92 -42.98 -26.97
CA GLU A 89 16.77 -44.44 -27.10
C GLU A 89 17.14 -44.95 -28.50
N THR A 90 16.86 -44.17 -29.54
CA THR A 90 17.20 -44.50 -30.94
C THR A 90 18.63 -44.09 -31.32
N HIS A 91 19.42 -43.56 -30.39
CA HIS A 91 20.77 -43.02 -30.63
C HIS A 91 20.82 -41.98 -31.77
N ASN A 92 19.73 -41.24 -31.99
CA ASN A 92 19.66 -40.19 -33.00
C ASN A 92 20.10 -38.85 -32.40
N ASN A 93 21.41 -38.57 -32.47
CA ASN A 93 22.02 -37.37 -31.90
C ASN A 93 21.46 -36.06 -32.47
N GLN A 94 21.08 -36.03 -33.75
CA GLN A 94 20.49 -34.85 -34.39
C GLN A 94 19.11 -34.54 -33.81
N ALA A 95 18.24 -35.56 -33.70
CA ALA A 95 16.92 -35.40 -33.12
C ALA A 95 16.98 -35.03 -31.63
N ALA A 96 17.97 -35.55 -30.88
CA ALA A 96 18.17 -35.19 -29.48
C ALA A 96 18.62 -33.73 -29.33
N TRP A 97 19.50 -33.24 -30.22
CA TRP A 97 19.92 -31.84 -30.23
C TRP A 97 18.74 -30.90 -30.55
N GLU A 98 17.93 -31.25 -31.55
CA GLU A 98 16.74 -30.47 -31.93
C GLU A 98 15.66 -30.44 -30.85
N ALA A 99 15.49 -31.54 -30.09
CA ALA A 99 14.50 -31.63 -29.01
C ALA A 99 14.90 -30.86 -27.74
N ARG A 100 16.20 -30.60 -27.53
CA ARG A 100 16.71 -29.98 -26.30
C ARG A 100 16.23 -28.54 -26.10
N GLY A 101 16.29 -27.72 -27.15
CA GLY A 101 15.85 -26.32 -27.09
C GLY A 101 14.38 -26.16 -26.68
N PRO A 102 13.44 -26.84 -27.36
CA PRO A 102 12.03 -26.87 -26.97
C PRO A 102 11.78 -27.39 -25.54
N LEU A 103 12.52 -28.40 -25.09
CA LEU A 103 12.41 -28.95 -23.73
C LEU A 103 12.88 -27.95 -22.66
N ASP A 104 14.02 -27.30 -22.88
CA ASP A 104 14.53 -26.29 -21.94
C ASP A 104 13.58 -25.08 -21.85
N LYS A 105 13.02 -24.66 -23.00
CA LYS A 105 12.01 -23.59 -23.05
C LYS A 105 10.73 -23.97 -22.30
N SER A 106 10.14 -25.13 -22.58
CA SER A 106 8.90 -25.57 -21.93
C SER A 106 9.08 -25.76 -20.42
N ARG A 107 10.24 -26.26 -19.96
CA ARG A 107 10.59 -26.35 -18.54
C ARG A 107 10.64 -24.97 -17.87
N SER A 108 11.28 -23.99 -18.51
CA SER A 108 11.34 -22.61 -18.01
C SER A 108 9.94 -21.99 -17.92
N ASP A 109 9.13 -22.15 -18.97
CA ASP A 109 7.79 -21.59 -19.03
C ASP A 109 6.86 -22.21 -17.98
N LEU A 110 6.91 -23.54 -17.80
CA LEU A 110 6.21 -24.24 -16.72
C LEU A 110 6.58 -23.71 -15.34
N LYS A 111 7.86 -23.47 -15.08
CA LYS A 111 8.31 -22.92 -13.80
C LYS A 111 7.68 -21.55 -13.54
N LYS A 112 7.66 -20.67 -14.54
CA LYS A 112 7.05 -19.33 -14.44
C LYS A 112 5.55 -19.40 -14.22
N LEU A 113 4.85 -20.26 -14.96
CA LEU A 113 3.40 -20.43 -14.83
C LEU A 113 3.02 -20.99 -13.44
N ARG A 114 3.77 -21.98 -12.93
CA ARG A 114 3.54 -22.51 -11.58
C ARG A 114 3.73 -21.46 -10.50
N GLN A 115 4.74 -20.60 -10.65
CA GLN A 115 4.96 -19.46 -9.75
C GLN A 115 3.82 -18.44 -9.82
N ALA A 116 3.37 -18.08 -11.03
CA ALA A 116 2.24 -17.18 -11.21
C ALA A 116 0.95 -17.75 -10.58
N ARG A 117 0.67 -19.04 -10.79
CA ARG A 117 -0.49 -19.72 -10.20
C ARG A 117 -0.46 -19.75 -8.68
N ALA A 118 0.69 -20.04 -8.09
CA ALA A 118 0.87 -20.01 -6.64
C ALA A 118 0.64 -18.59 -6.05
N ARG A 119 1.04 -17.54 -6.78
CA ARG A 119 0.76 -16.15 -6.38
C ARG A 119 -0.74 -15.85 -6.40
N LEU A 120 -1.49 -16.37 -7.38
CA LEU A 120 -2.95 -16.23 -7.43
C LEU A 120 -3.63 -16.93 -6.25
N ASP A 121 -3.18 -18.15 -5.88
CA ASP A 121 -3.70 -18.84 -4.68
C ASP A 121 -3.44 -18.04 -3.41
N GLN A 122 -2.23 -17.53 -3.24
CA GLN A 122 -1.88 -16.70 -2.09
C GLN A 122 -2.68 -15.40 -2.05
N ALA A 123 -2.89 -14.74 -3.20
CA ALA A 123 -3.74 -13.55 -3.30
C ALA A 123 -5.20 -13.85 -2.93
N ARG A 124 -5.74 -14.97 -3.39
CA ARG A 124 -7.09 -15.43 -3.03
C ARG A 124 -7.21 -15.70 -1.52
N ALA A 125 -6.28 -16.45 -0.95
CA ALA A 125 -6.28 -16.75 0.49
C ALA A 125 -6.19 -15.48 1.35
N ARG A 126 -5.38 -14.49 0.92
CA ARG A 126 -5.33 -13.15 1.56
C ARG A 126 -6.69 -12.48 1.56
N ALA A 127 -7.30 -12.40 0.39
CA ALA A 127 -8.56 -11.72 0.21
C ALA A 127 -9.71 -12.42 0.98
N GLU A 128 -9.70 -13.74 1.03
CA GLU A 128 -10.63 -14.54 1.86
C GLU A 128 -10.48 -14.26 3.35
N ALA A 129 -9.26 -14.31 3.88
CA ALA A 129 -9.01 -14.03 5.30
C ALA A 129 -9.41 -12.59 5.67
N ALA A 130 -8.96 -11.60 4.89
CA ALA A 130 -9.23 -10.19 5.16
C ALA A 130 -10.73 -9.85 5.09
N SER A 131 -11.44 -10.33 4.06
CA SER A 131 -12.89 -10.10 3.95
C SER A 131 -13.68 -10.79 5.07
N ALA A 132 -13.28 -12.00 5.48
CA ALA A 132 -13.91 -12.70 6.61
C ALA A 132 -13.71 -11.94 7.94
N ALA A 133 -12.49 -11.46 8.20
CA ALA A 133 -12.19 -10.69 9.41
C ALA A 133 -12.97 -9.36 9.46
N ALA A 134 -12.99 -8.61 8.36
CA ALA A 134 -13.74 -7.36 8.26
C ALA A 134 -15.25 -7.58 8.44
N ARG A 135 -15.81 -8.60 7.76
CA ARG A 135 -17.21 -8.99 7.90
C ARG A 135 -17.56 -9.36 9.34
N SER A 136 -16.73 -10.16 10.00
CA SER A 136 -16.97 -10.56 11.39
C SER A 136 -16.99 -9.36 12.33
N MET A 137 -16.08 -8.39 12.15
CA MET A 137 -16.07 -7.18 12.96
C MET A 137 -17.30 -6.31 12.73
N LEU A 138 -17.70 -6.11 11.46
CA LEU A 138 -18.90 -5.35 11.12
C LEU A 138 -20.16 -5.97 11.74
N LEU A 139 -20.33 -7.29 11.62
CA LEU A 139 -21.52 -7.98 12.14
C LEU A 139 -21.57 -8.08 13.66
N SER A 140 -20.41 -8.17 14.31
CA SER A 140 -20.32 -8.26 15.78
C SER A 140 -20.53 -6.92 16.49
N GLY A 141 -20.48 -5.80 15.75
CA GLY A 141 -20.49 -4.46 16.34
C GLY A 141 -19.24 -4.15 17.20
N GLN A 142 -18.23 -5.03 17.25
CA GLN A 142 -17.01 -4.83 18.07
C GLN A 142 -16.16 -3.62 17.63
N GLY A 143 -16.48 -2.99 16.50
CA GLY A 143 -15.91 -1.71 16.08
C GLY A 143 -16.73 -0.47 16.45
N GLN A 144 -18.02 -0.62 16.79
CA GLN A 144 -18.90 0.50 17.12
C GLN A 144 -18.68 0.94 18.57
N GLY A 145 -18.21 2.17 18.76
CA GLY A 145 -17.98 2.76 20.08
C GLY A 145 -16.62 2.46 20.73
N SER A 146 -15.72 1.75 20.04
CA SER A 146 -14.30 1.70 20.47
C SER A 146 -13.74 3.13 20.46
N PRO A 147 -13.12 3.61 21.55
CA PRO A 147 -12.52 4.94 21.58
C PRO A 147 -11.29 5.05 20.67
N ILE A 148 -10.73 3.92 20.24
CA ILE A 148 -9.52 3.86 19.42
C ILE A 148 -9.90 3.39 18.01
N PRO A 149 -9.61 4.20 16.97
CA PRO A 149 -9.87 3.82 15.60
C PRO A 149 -8.88 2.77 15.11
N ILE A 150 -9.36 1.84 14.31
CA ILE A 150 -8.60 0.87 13.53
C ILE A 150 -8.09 1.61 12.29
N CYS A 151 -6.80 1.52 12.04
CA CYS A 151 -6.15 2.20 10.92
C CYS A 151 -5.36 1.25 10.01
N GLY A 152 -5.30 -0.04 10.37
CA GLY A 152 -4.70 -1.04 9.51
C GLY A 152 -5.17 -2.46 9.80
N LEU A 153 -4.82 -3.37 8.90
CA LEU A 153 -5.08 -4.80 8.99
C LEU A 153 -3.86 -5.56 8.48
N VAL A 154 -3.26 -6.38 9.33
CA VAL A 154 -2.32 -7.40 8.87
C VAL A 154 -3.13 -8.59 8.37
N SER A 155 -3.10 -8.85 7.06
CA SER A 155 -3.97 -9.86 6.42
C SER A 155 -3.34 -11.24 6.36
N LEU A 156 -2.05 -11.32 6.03
CA LEU A 156 -1.23 -12.53 6.04
C LEU A 156 0.23 -12.19 6.34
N HIS A 157 0.98 -13.24 6.66
CA HIS A 157 2.44 -13.19 6.76
C HIS A 157 3.06 -14.52 6.34
N SER A 158 4.34 -14.49 5.99
CA SER A 158 5.19 -15.67 5.87
C SER A 158 6.31 -15.58 6.90
N GLY A 159 6.76 -16.74 7.42
CA GLY A 159 7.77 -16.77 8.47
C GLY A 159 7.29 -16.17 9.79
N LYS A 160 8.22 -15.63 10.58
CA LYS A 160 7.96 -15.07 11.91
C LYS A 160 7.69 -13.58 11.81
N ALA A 161 6.48 -13.18 12.19
CA ALA A 161 6.08 -11.79 12.30
C ALA A 161 5.29 -11.56 13.60
N LYS A 162 5.33 -10.33 14.10
CA LYS A 162 4.66 -9.95 15.36
C LYS A 162 4.18 -8.50 15.31
N ILE A 163 3.23 -8.17 16.18
CA ILE A 163 2.76 -6.81 16.42
C ILE A 163 3.24 -6.38 17.80
N LEU A 164 3.97 -5.28 17.88
CA LEU A 164 4.27 -4.60 19.13
C LEU A 164 3.15 -3.60 19.45
N LYS A 165 2.45 -3.83 20.55
CA LYS A 165 1.38 -2.97 21.05
C LYS A 165 1.96 -1.71 21.68
N LYS A 166 1.14 -0.65 21.78
CA LYS A 166 1.55 0.64 22.40
C LYS A 166 2.11 0.50 23.82
N GLY A 167 1.63 -0.50 24.58
CA GLY A 167 2.11 -0.80 25.94
C GLY A 167 3.40 -1.64 26.00
N GLY A 168 4.03 -1.95 24.87
CA GLY A 168 5.23 -2.78 24.79
C GLY A 168 4.97 -4.29 24.74
N ASN A 169 3.70 -4.71 24.86
CA ASN A 169 3.32 -6.13 24.72
C ASN A 169 3.47 -6.60 23.27
N GLU A 170 4.01 -7.79 23.09
CA GLU A 170 4.17 -8.39 21.77
C GLU A 170 3.08 -9.44 21.51
N VAL A 171 2.48 -9.40 20.32
CA VAL A 171 1.52 -10.38 19.84
C VAL A 171 2.10 -11.05 18.62
N ASN A 172 2.35 -12.36 18.70
CA ASN A 172 2.76 -13.12 17.52
C ASN A 172 1.64 -13.15 16.49
N LEU A 173 2.01 -13.02 15.22
CA LEU A 173 1.08 -13.23 14.13
C LEU A 173 0.95 -14.74 13.89
N ASP A 174 -0.29 -15.21 13.91
CA ASP A 174 -0.62 -16.59 13.61
C ASP A 174 -1.03 -16.69 12.14
N SER A 175 -0.44 -17.64 11.40
CA SER A 175 -0.74 -17.84 9.99
C SER A 175 -2.23 -18.13 9.80
N GLY A 176 -2.94 -17.22 9.13
CA GLY A 176 -4.36 -17.38 8.80
C GLY A 176 -5.34 -16.62 9.70
N ARG A 177 -4.88 -15.84 10.69
CA ARG A 177 -5.76 -14.94 11.46
C ARG A 177 -5.36 -13.49 11.25
N PRO A 178 -6.11 -12.72 10.45
CA PRO A 178 -5.84 -11.30 10.30
C PRO A 178 -5.92 -10.57 11.64
N ARG A 179 -5.10 -9.52 11.79
CA ARG A 179 -5.04 -8.70 13.00
C ARG A 179 -5.20 -7.23 12.66
N PHE A 180 -6.18 -6.59 13.28
CA PHE A 180 -6.39 -5.15 13.18
C PHE A 180 -5.30 -4.39 13.95
N LEU A 181 -4.96 -3.22 13.43
CA LEU A 181 -3.92 -2.34 13.95
C LEU A 181 -4.53 -1.03 14.41
N GLU A 182 -4.10 -0.61 15.59
CA GLU A 182 -4.42 0.68 16.19
C GLU A 182 -3.25 1.66 16.01
N PRO A 183 -3.51 2.98 16.08
CA PRO A 183 -2.45 3.98 16.10
C PRO A 183 -1.44 3.75 17.22
N GLY A 184 -0.16 3.78 16.87
CA GLY A 184 0.98 3.52 17.72
C GLY A 184 1.48 2.07 17.71
N GLU A 185 0.76 1.14 17.08
CA GLU A 185 1.21 -0.24 16.94
C GLU A 185 2.26 -0.40 15.82
N GLU A 186 3.16 -1.36 16.01
CA GLU A 186 4.25 -1.65 15.07
C GLU A 186 4.22 -3.10 14.59
N VAL A 187 4.21 -3.31 13.29
CA VAL A 187 4.35 -4.61 12.64
C VAL A 187 5.83 -4.89 12.42
N MET A 188 6.30 -6.05 12.87
CA MET A 188 7.69 -6.47 12.79
C MET A 188 7.81 -7.81 12.09
N THR A 189 8.71 -7.90 11.11
CA THR A 189 9.09 -9.16 10.43
C THR A 189 10.50 -9.57 10.82
N MET A 190 10.75 -10.87 10.89
CA MET A 190 12.08 -11.44 11.16
C MET A 190 12.79 -11.85 9.86
N GLY A 191 13.89 -12.60 9.96
CA GLY A 191 14.61 -13.12 8.79
C GLY A 191 13.71 -13.99 7.90
N SER A 192 13.79 -13.81 6.58
CA SER A 192 12.99 -14.55 5.59
C SER A 192 11.48 -14.51 5.84
N SER A 193 10.99 -13.42 6.44
CA SER A 193 9.58 -13.25 6.81
C SER A 193 8.99 -12.05 6.08
N LEU A 194 7.71 -12.11 5.72
CA LEU A 194 6.97 -11.03 5.05
C LEU A 194 5.65 -10.80 5.78
N ALA A 195 5.10 -9.58 5.72
CA ALA A 195 3.75 -9.30 6.24
C ALA A 195 2.98 -8.37 5.29
N ASP A 196 1.72 -8.68 5.04
CA ASP A 196 0.79 -7.90 4.20
C ASP A 196 -0.07 -7.02 5.12
N VAL A 197 0.04 -5.70 4.96
CA VAL A 197 -0.64 -4.70 5.78
C VAL A 197 -1.53 -3.85 4.89
N GLN A 198 -2.84 -3.90 5.10
CA GLN A 198 -3.80 -3.01 4.46
C GLN A 198 -4.01 -1.77 5.34
N ILE A 199 -4.00 -0.60 4.72
CA ILE A 199 -4.16 0.71 5.36
C ILE A 199 -5.06 1.58 4.46
N LEU A 200 -5.25 2.85 4.83
CA LEU A 200 -5.94 3.85 4.02
C LEU A 200 -7.34 3.39 3.62
N ASN A 201 -8.08 2.88 4.61
CA ASN A 201 -9.42 2.30 4.43
C ASN A 201 -9.44 1.11 3.44
N GLY A 202 -8.33 0.37 3.39
CA GLY A 202 -8.13 -0.74 2.45
C GLY A 202 -7.55 -0.31 1.10
N ARG A 203 -7.55 0.98 0.74
CA ARG A 203 -7.08 1.47 -0.56
C ARG A 203 -5.59 1.21 -0.81
N ALA A 204 -4.80 1.10 0.24
CA ALA A 204 -3.38 0.81 0.14
C ALA A 204 -3.02 -0.53 0.79
N THR A 205 -2.15 -1.27 0.12
CA THR A 205 -1.57 -2.53 0.60
C THR A 205 -0.06 -2.37 0.65
N ILE A 206 0.55 -2.67 1.80
CA ILE A 206 1.98 -2.65 2.03
C ILE A 206 2.45 -4.08 2.28
N LEU A 207 3.37 -4.57 1.47
CA LEU A 207 4.16 -5.75 1.77
C LEU A 207 5.42 -5.32 2.52
N LEU A 208 5.48 -5.68 3.80
CA LEU A 208 6.61 -5.47 4.67
C LEU A 208 7.64 -6.59 4.43
N GLY A 209 8.86 -6.21 4.05
CA GLY A 209 9.96 -7.12 3.73
C GLY A 209 10.56 -7.78 4.96
N GLU A 210 11.59 -8.61 4.78
CA GLU A 210 12.31 -9.22 5.91
C GLU A 210 12.96 -8.19 6.83
N ARG A 211 13.09 -8.52 8.12
CA ARG A 211 13.74 -7.68 9.15
C ARG A 211 13.23 -6.23 9.15
N SER A 212 11.96 -6.03 8.83
CA SER A 212 11.38 -4.71 8.64
C SER A 212 10.41 -4.37 9.76
N ARG A 213 10.26 -3.08 10.02
CA ARG A 213 9.47 -2.54 11.14
C ARG A 213 8.67 -1.35 10.67
N LEU A 214 7.35 -1.50 10.66
CA LEU A 214 6.41 -0.49 10.21
C LEU A 214 5.46 -0.12 11.34
N ARG A 215 5.47 1.14 11.75
CA ARG A 215 4.59 1.68 12.78
C ARG A 215 3.50 2.54 12.16
N LEU A 216 2.28 2.44 12.67
CA LEU A 216 1.18 3.33 12.31
C LEU A 216 1.21 4.49 13.31
N ASP A 217 1.45 5.74 12.86
CA ASP A 217 1.63 6.88 13.75
C ASP A 217 0.30 7.61 13.97
N GLU A 218 -0.19 8.33 12.96
CA GLU A 218 -1.37 9.18 13.03
C GLU A 218 -2.35 8.79 11.93
N ASN A 219 -3.65 8.92 12.20
CA ASN A 219 -4.71 8.76 11.21
C ASN A 219 -5.64 9.96 11.34
N ASP A 220 -5.48 10.92 10.44
CA ASP A 220 -6.37 12.07 10.32
C ASP A 220 -7.14 11.98 8.98
N PRO A 221 -8.18 12.78 8.73
CA PRO A 221 -9.04 12.59 7.54
C PRO A 221 -8.33 12.89 6.23
N GLN A 222 -7.26 13.69 6.26
CA GLN A 222 -6.53 14.15 5.09
C GLN A 222 -5.32 13.25 4.82
N ASN A 223 -4.73 12.69 5.87
CA ASN A 223 -3.49 11.95 5.78
C ASN A 223 -3.41 10.84 6.84
N GLN A 224 -2.98 9.66 6.39
CA GLN A 224 -2.51 8.61 7.28
C GLN A 224 -0.98 8.64 7.37
N ALA A 225 -0.43 8.84 8.56
CA ALA A 225 1.02 8.84 8.78
C ALA A 225 1.51 7.45 9.22
N LEU A 226 2.53 6.96 8.52
CA LEU A 226 3.22 5.71 8.81
C LEU A 226 4.69 6.00 9.07
N ARG A 227 5.35 5.12 9.82
CA ARG A 227 6.79 5.18 10.04
C ARG A 227 7.47 3.86 9.71
N LEU A 228 8.32 3.87 8.71
CA LEU A 228 9.27 2.79 8.46
C LEU A 228 10.47 2.98 9.39
N VAL A 229 10.53 2.20 10.47
CA VAL A 229 11.60 2.28 11.47
C VAL A 229 12.87 1.61 10.94
N HIS A 230 12.71 0.49 10.23
CA HIS A 230 13.81 -0.26 9.63
C HIS A 230 13.31 -1.14 8.48
N GLY A 231 14.22 -1.50 7.56
CA GLY A 231 13.99 -2.50 6.53
C GLY A 231 13.42 -1.92 5.23
N LYS A 232 12.53 -2.69 4.59
CA LYS A 232 12.02 -2.39 3.24
C LYS A 232 10.53 -2.69 3.11
N ILE A 233 9.88 -1.94 2.24
CA ILE A 233 8.47 -2.12 1.90
C ILE A 233 8.26 -2.07 0.39
N TYR A 234 7.21 -2.76 -0.05
CA TYR A 234 6.59 -2.56 -1.35
C TYR A 234 5.14 -2.12 -1.10
N SER A 235 4.67 -1.06 -1.74
CA SER A 235 3.34 -0.51 -1.51
C SER A 235 2.60 -0.34 -2.83
N THR A 236 1.30 -0.66 -2.80
CA THR A 236 0.36 -0.40 -3.89
C THR A 236 -0.79 0.42 -3.35
N VAL A 237 -1.06 1.58 -3.95
CA VAL A 237 -2.18 2.45 -3.60
C VAL A 237 -3.08 2.58 -4.81
N ASP A 238 -4.33 2.12 -4.66
CA ASP A 238 -5.30 2.15 -5.76
C ASP A 238 -5.62 3.61 -6.14
N LYS A 239 -5.86 3.86 -7.43
CA LYS A 239 -6.27 5.19 -7.89
C LYS A 239 -7.62 5.56 -7.28
N ARG A 240 -7.83 6.85 -7.02
CA ARG A 240 -9.02 7.35 -6.32
C ARG A 240 -10.31 6.92 -7.04
N ASP A 241 -10.38 7.16 -8.35
CA ASP A 241 -11.57 6.87 -9.15
C ASP A 241 -11.84 5.36 -9.25
N GLU A 242 -10.80 4.54 -9.37
CA GLU A 242 -10.92 3.08 -9.40
C GLU A 242 -11.47 2.55 -8.08
N PHE A 243 -10.95 3.05 -6.95
CA PHE A 243 -11.43 2.67 -5.62
C PHE A 243 -12.85 3.20 -5.37
N ALA A 244 -13.16 4.43 -5.75
CA ALA A 244 -14.51 4.99 -5.65
C ALA A 244 -15.53 4.18 -6.45
N GLY A 245 -15.19 3.78 -7.69
CA GLY A 245 -16.03 2.91 -8.52
C GLY A 245 -16.26 1.53 -7.89
N LEU A 246 -15.25 0.98 -7.22
CA LEU A 246 -15.38 -0.27 -6.46
C LEU A 246 -16.36 -0.13 -5.29
N LEU A 247 -16.34 0.99 -4.57
CA LEU A 247 -17.27 1.25 -3.48
C LEU A 247 -18.71 1.42 -3.97
N GLN A 248 -18.89 2.15 -5.07
CA GLN A 248 -20.21 2.42 -5.67
C GLN A 248 -20.87 1.15 -6.23
N SER A 249 -20.09 0.30 -6.88
CA SER A 249 -20.58 -1.00 -7.37
C SER A 249 -20.90 -1.99 -6.25
N GLY A 250 -20.41 -1.76 -5.02
CA GLY A 250 -20.62 -2.66 -3.88
C GLY A 250 -19.71 -3.87 -3.89
N GLY A 251 -18.58 -3.79 -4.61
CA GLY A 251 -17.79 -4.95 -4.96
C GLY A 251 -18.49 -5.84 -5.99
N ALA A 252 -17.78 -6.85 -6.48
CA ALA A 252 -18.26 -7.68 -7.59
C ALA A 252 -19.30 -8.75 -7.21
N GLY A 253 -20.03 -8.59 -6.10
CA GLY A 253 -21.05 -9.57 -5.68
C GLY A 253 -22.02 -9.05 -4.61
N PRO A 254 -23.24 -9.62 -4.54
CA PRO A 254 -24.24 -9.21 -3.57
C PRO A 254 -23.76 -9.48 -2.15
N VAL A 255 -23.82 -8.45 -1.33
CA VAL A 255 -23.70 -8.55 0.12
C VAL A 255 -25.00 -9.19 0.62
N ALA A 256 -25.08 -10.51 0.64
CA ALA A 256 -26.35 -11.23 0.92
C ALA A 256 -26.92 -11.04 2.34
N ASP A 257 -26.28 -10.23 3.19
CA ASP A 257 -26.62 -10.02 4.59
C ASP A 257 -27.17 -8.60 4.78
N PRO A 258 -28.46 -8.42 5.12
CA PRO A 258 -29.09 -7.09 5.20
C PRO A 258 -28.38 -6.12 6.16
N LYS A 259 -27.80 -6.63 7.26
CA LYS A 259 -27.04 -5.79 8.20
C LYS A 259 -25.76 -5.26 7.57
N LEU A 260 -25.15 -6.06 6.71
CA LEU A 260 -23.94 -5.69 6.00
C LEU A 260 -24.26 -4.76 4.83
N GLU A 261 -25.40 -4.92 4.16
CA GLU A 261 -25.88 -3.94 3.17
C GLU A 261 -26.12 -2.57 3.80
N GLU A 262 -26.77 -2.53 4.98
CA GLU A 262 -26.98 -1.30 5.73
C GLU A 262 -25.65 -0.64 6.13
N ALA A 263 -24.70 -1.43 6.66
CA ALA A 263 -23.38 -0.93 7.01
C ALA A 263 -22.61 -0.40 5.79
N VAL A 264 -22.67 -1.11 4.66
CA VAL A 264 -22.05 -0.67 3.40
C VAL A 264 -22.69 0.62 2.91
N ALA A 265 -24.03 0.72 2.93
CA ALA A 265 -24.75 1.91 2.50
C ALA A 265 -24.39 3.12 3.37
N SER A 266 -24.38 2.95 4.70
CA SER A 266 -24.00 3.96 5.67
C SER A 266 -22.53 4.40 5.54
N ALA A 267 -21.64 3.45 5.25
CA ALA A 267 -20.21 3.73 5.10
C ALA A 267 -19.87 4.35 3.74
N ARG A 268 -20.64 4.10 2.67
CA ARG A 268 -20.33 4.61 1.32
C ARG A 268 -20.16 6.12 1.26
N GLU A 269 -21.10 6.88 1.82
CA GLU A 269 -21.03 8.35 1.84
C GLU A 269 -19.78 8.83 2.59
N ARG A 270 -19.42 8.15 3.67
CA ARG A 270 -18.25 8.46 4.51
C ARG A 270 -16.93 8.07 3.83
N ILE A 271 -16.86 6.90 3.21
CA ILE A 271 -15.65 6.45 2.50
C ILE A 271 -15.41 7.30 1.26
N GLN A 272 -16.46 7.78 0.58
CA GLN A 272 -16.32 8.73 -0.54
C GLN A 272 -15.46 9.93 -0.12
N ALA A 273 -15.72 10.52 1.06
CA ALA A 273 -14.90 11.61 1.60
C ALA A 273 -13.46 11.20 1.94
N LEU A 274 -13.24 9.93 2.31
CA LEU A 274 -11.92 9.38 2.63
C LEU A 274 -11.14 8.88 1.40
N THR A 275 -11.75 8.80 0.21
CA THR A 275 -11.03 8.39 -1.01
C THR A 275 -9.93 9.37 -1.42
N ASP A 276 -10.06 10.64 -1.01
CA ASP A 276 -9.05 11.67 -1.24
C ASP A 276 -7.85 11.58 -0.28
N GLN A 277 -7.99 10.86 0.83
CA GLN A 277 -6.96 10.72 1.86
C GLN A 277 -5.69 10.13 1.25
N GLY A 278 -4.55 10.81 1.37
CA GLY A 278 -3.23 10.26 1.05
C GLY A 278 -2.61 9.55 2.25
N PHE A 279 -1.40 9.03 2.08
CA PHE A 279 -0.60 8.66 3.23
C PHE A 279 0.82 9.23 3.15
N THR A 280 1.39 9.47 4.32
CA THR A 280 2.77 9.92 4.48
C THR A 280 3.60 8.80 5.08
N LEU A 281 4.60 8.32 4.36
CA LEU A 281 5.61 7.41 4.91
C LEU A 281 6.79 8.24 5.44
N ARG A 282 7.03 8.16 6.74
CA ARG A 282 8.21 8.73 7.38
C ARG A 282 9.24 7.65 7.62
N ALA A 283 10.50 7.97 7.42
CA ALA A 283 11.62 7.17 7.89
C ALA A 283 12.71 8.12 8.39
N PRO A 284 13.82 7.61 8.96
CA PRO A 284 14.94 8.47 9.30
C PRO A 284 15.35 9.33 8.10
N ASN A 285 15.23 10.64 8.24
CA ASN A 285 15.63 11.65 7.23
C ASN A 285 14.80 11.69 5.93
N VAL A 286 13.70 10.94 5.84
CA VAL A 286 12.86 10.91 4.62
C VAL A 286 11.39 11.07 4.96
N CYS A 287 10.70 11.79 4.10
CA CYS A 287 9.26 11.85 4.05
C CYS A 287 8.78 11.54 2.62
N LEU A 288 7.86 10.61 2.48
CA LEU A 288 7.19 10.33 1.21
C LEU A 288 5.72 10.66 1.35
N VAL A 289 5.17 11.46 0.44
CA VAL A 289 3.74 11.71 0.34
C VAL A 289 3.19 10.98 -0.87
N VAL A 290 2.18 10.15 -0.64
CA VAL A 290 1.65 9.22 -1.64
C VAL A 290 0.13 9.33 -1.70
N THR A 291 -0.36 9.61 -2.90
CA THR A 291 -1.81 9.67 -3.18
C THR A 291 -2.29 8.44 -3.94
N SER A 292 -1.55 8.04 -4.98
CA SER A 292 -1.81 6.85 -5.82
C SER A 292 -0.52 6.47 -6.54
N ALA A 293 0.13 5.40 -6.10
CA ALA A 293 1.38 4.94 -6.69
C ALA A 293 1.62 3.46 -6.35
N ARG A 294 2.49 2.83 -7.15
CA ARG A 294 3.14 1.58 -6.81
C ARG A 294 4.62 1.83 -6.67
N PHE A 295 5.19 1.53 -5.52
CA PHE A 295 6.57 1.88 -5.23
C PHE A 295 7.19 0.93 -4.21
N ALA A 296 8.52 0.91 -4.19
CA ALA A 296 9.31 0.20 -3.19
C ALA A 296 10.22 1.20 -2.46
N VAL A 297 10.43 0.95 -1.16
CA VAL A 297 11.35 1.73 -0.32
C VAL A 297 12.24 0.77 0.44
N GLU A 298 13.54 1.07 0.49
CA GLU A 298 14.51 0.35 1.32
C GLU A 298 15.35 1.33 2.13
N LEU A 299 15.43 1.12 3.45
CA LEU A 299 16.31 1.87 4.32
C LEU A 299 17.69 1.23 4.31
N ILE A 300 18.67 1.96 3.77
CA ILE A 300 20.05 1.53 3.73
C ILE A 300 20.79 1.89 5.02
N LYS A 301 21.88 1.17 5.32
CA LYS A 301 22.59 1.28 6.62
C LYS A 301 23.12 2.69 6.95
N SER A 302 23.29 3.55 5.94
CA SER A 302 23.68 4.95 6.11
C SER A 302 22.58 5.83 6.70
N GLY A 303 21.35 5.31 6.85
CA GLY A 303 20.18 6.09 7.26
C GLY A 303 19.54 6.88 6.12
N ALA A 304 19.95 6.60 4.88
CA ALA A 304 19.26 7.04 3.68
C ALA A 304 18.18 6.04 3.27
N ALA A 305 17.24 6.49 2.43
CA ALA A 305 16.18 5.68 1.86
C ALA A 305 16.30 5.66 0.34
N GLU A 306 16.27 4.46 -0.25
CA GLU A 306 16.14 4.30 -1.68
C GLU A 306 14.68 4.07 -2.03
N ILE A 307 14.16 4.84 -2.99
CA ILE A 307 12.77 4.81 -3.43
C ILE A 307 12.79 4.45 -4.90
N THR A 308 11.96 3.48 -5.30
CA THR A 308 11.74 3.13 -6.71
C THR A 308 10.26 3.20 -7.01
N VAL A 309 9.87 4.01 -8.00
CA VAL A 309 8.47 4.17 -8.41
C VAL A 309 8.20 3.35 -9.66
N LEU A 310 7.21 2.48 -9.58
CA LEU A 310 6.84 1.52 -10.62
C LEU A 310 5.59 1.94 -11.39
N GLU A 311 4.73 2.73 -10.77
CA GLU A 311 3.53 3.31 -11.37
C GLU A 311 3.14 4.57 -10.59
N GLY A 312 2.73 5.62 -11.30
CA GLY A 312 2.32 6.88 -10.70
C GLY A 312 3.48 7.76 -10.23
N THR A 313 3.24 8.55 -9.18
CA THR A 313 4.20 9.53 -8.68
C THR A 313 4.26 9.51 -7.15
N VAL A 314 5.47 9.60 -6.60
CA VAL A 314 5.72 9.75 -5.16
C VAL A 314 6.42 11.08 -4.92
N GLU A 315 5.90 11.91 -4.02
CA GLU A 315 6.61 13.11 -3.58
C GLU A 315 7.62 12.73 -2.49
N ALA A 316 8.91 12.73 -2.82
CA ALA A 316 9.98 12.41 -1.88
C ALA A 316 10.57 13.70 -1.30
N GLY A 317 10.78 13.75 0.00
CA GLY A 317 11.27 14.94 0.69
C GLY A 317 12.10 14.64 1.93
N ASP A 318 12.61 15.71 2.53
CA ASP A 318 13.32 15.70 3.80
C ASP A 318 12.43 15.28 4.98
N ALA A 319 13.04 15.13 6.16
CA ALA A 319 12.38 14.55 7.34
C ALA A 319 11.09 15.27 7.77
N ASP A 320 11.00 16.58 7.54
CA ASP A 320 9.84 17.42 7.87
C ASP A 320 8.87 17.61 6.70
N CYS A 321 9.15 16.97 5.55
CA CYS A 321 8.38 17.08 4.31
C CYS A 321 8.30 18.52 3.76
N SER A 322 9.22 19.42 4.14
CA SER A 322 9.19 20.83 3.77
C SER A 322 9.67 21.06 2.33
N ARG A 323 10.60 20.23 1.85
CA ARG A 323 11.07 20.23 0.46
C ARG A 323 10.75 18.88 -0.17
N ARG A 324 10.03 18.91 -1.29
CA ARG A 324 9.61 17.70 -2.00
C ARG A 324 10.02 17.75 -3.46
N VAL A 325 10.44 16.59 -3.95
CA VAL A 325 10.80 16.34 -5.34
C VAL A 325 9.90 15.20 -5.82
N PRO A 326 9.17 15.37 -6.93
CA PRO A 326 8.39 14.29 -7.50
C PRO A 326 9.33 13.21 -8.08
N VAL A 327 9.05 11.95 -7.75
CA VAL A 327 9.68 10.77 -8.34
C VAL A 327 8.62 10.08 -9.19
N GLU A 328 8.82 10.12 -10.50
CA GLU A 328 7.88 9.58 -11.48
C GLU A 328 8.10 8.09 -11.76
N GLU A 329 7.12 7.49 -12.43
CA GLU A 329 7.18 6.10 -12.89
C GLU A 329 8.48 5.78 -13.66
N GLY A 330 9.12 4.67 -13.28
CA GLY A 330 10.37 4.21 -13.88
C GLY A 330 11.61 4.93 -13.35
N PHE A 331 11.48 5.83 -12.39
CA PHE A 331 12.59 6.50 -11.72
C PHE A 331 12.84 5.95 -10.31
N MET A 332 14.07 6.15 -9.86
CA MET A 332 14.52 5.92 -8.50
C MET A 332 15.16 7.18 -7.93
N ALA A 333 14.99 7.41 -6.64
CA ALA A 333 15.63 8.50 -5.92
C ALA A 333 16.21 7.97 -4.60
N ALA A 334 17.28 8.60 -4.14
CA ALA A 334 17.85 8.36 -2.82
C ALA A 334 17.65 9.60 -1.96
N VAL A 335 17.15 9.43 -0.74
CA VAL A 335 16.92 10.53 0.20
C VAL A 335 17.77 10.33 1.43
N SER A 336 18.46 11.39 1.84
CA SER A 336 19.44 11.39 2.92
C SER A 336 19.26 12.64 3.79
N LYS A 337 20.13 12.82 4.80
CA LYS A 337 20.10 14.02 5.65
C LYS A 337 20.39 15.30 4.88
N GLU A 338 21.14 15.16 3.79
CA GLU A 338 21.56 16.21 2.89
C GLU A 338 20.44 16.63 1.93
N GLY A 339 19.33 15.87 1.92
CA GLY A 339 18.16 16.10 1.07
C GLY A 339 17.93 14.97 0.07
N VAL A 340 17.07 15.27 -0.91
CA VAL A 340 16.72 14.36 -2.01
C VAL A 340 17.78 14.47 -3.10
N ILE A 341 18.40 13.34 -3.45
CA ILE A 341 19.27 13.24 -4.62
C ILE A 341 18.38 13.19 -5.87
N GLU A 342 18.79 13.88 -6.93
CA GLU A 342 18.04 13.99 -8.18
C GLU A 342 17.57 12.61 -8.69
N PRO A 343 16.27 12.45 -9.02
CA PRO A 343 15.73 11.19 -9.52
C PRO A 343 16.44 10.74 -10.80
N LYS A 344 16.75 9.45 -10.90
CA LYS A 344 17.39 8.84 -12.07
C LYS A 344 16.57 7.66 -12.58
N LYS A 345 16.67 7.37 -13.87
CA LYS A 345 15.97 6.22 -14.47
C LYS A 345 16.43 4.90 -13.83
N ALA A 346 15.49 4.06 -13.44
CA ALA A 346 15.79 2.75 -12.87
C ALA A 346 16.31 1.79 -13.95
N ALA A 347 17.56 1.34 -13.83
CA ALA A 347 18.15 0.39 -14.77
C ALA A 347 17.63 -1.03 -14.57
N ALA A 348 17.45 -1.43 -13.31
CA ALA A 348 16.87 -2.70 -12.90
C ALA A 348 16.20 -2.52 -11.54
N VAL A 349 15.20 -3.35 -11.25
CA VAL A 349 14.47 -3.34 -9.97
C VAL A 349 14.54 -4.74 -9.38
N ASP A 350 15.12 -4.88 -8.18
CA ASP A 350 15.02 -6.14 -7.43
C ASP A 350 13.61 -6.30 -6.88
N LYS A 351 12.82 -7.14 -7.55
CA LYS A 351 11.44 -7.43 -7.18
C LYS A 351 11.37 -8.46 -6.05
N TRP A 352 11.99 -8.15 -4.91
CA TRP A 352 12.03 -9.05 -3.75
C TRP A 352 10.63 -9.38 -3.21
N TRP A 353 9.64 -8.51 -3.43
CA TRP A 353 8.25 -8.72 -3.06
C TRP A 353 7.52 -9.76 -3.92
N GLU A 354 8.15 -10.21 -5.01
CA GLU A 354 7.62 -11.27 -5.86
C GLU A 354 8.23 -12.65 -5.55
N LYS A 355 9.16 -12.75 -4.59
CA LYS A 355 9.92 -13.97 -4.29
C LYS A 355 9.15 -14.97 -3.42
#